data_AF-A0A1G1LD83-F1
#
_entry.id   AF-A0A1G1LD83-F1
#
_cell.length_a   1.000
_cell.length_b   1.000
_cell.length_c   1.000
_cell.angle_alpha   90.00
_cell.angle_beta   90.00
_cell.angle_gamma   90.00
#
_symmetry.space_group_name_H-M   'P 1'
#
loop_
_entity.id
_entity.type
_entity.pdbx_description
1 polymer ?
#
loop_
_entity_poly.entity_id
_entity_poly.type
_entity_poly.pdbx_seq_one_letter_code
_entity_poly.pdbx_strand_id
1 'polypeptide(L)'
;MLIGLLVLSVLFAASSAYAFELQASPWKNEATTGEKVKAKVVFGLKNTLLGWTEIFTEPYEARQGGAGEFLQAIPVGIINAVSDTVGGLLHLVTSPCPAIDIPLPEGGTDIAEILS
;
A
#
# COMPACT_ATOMS: atom_id res chain seq x y z
N MET A 1 5.77 -3.05 22.26
CA MET A 1 6.92 -3.79 21.68
C MET A 1 6.49 -4.92 20.75
N LEU A 2 5.55 -5.81 21.14
CA LEU A 2 5.13 -6.93 20.29
C LEU A 2 4.53 -6.52 18.94
N ILE A 3 3.61 -5.54 18.91
CA ILE A 3 2.96 -5.10 17.66
C ILE A 3 3.96 -4.46 16.70
N GLY A 4 4.88 -3.63 17.22
CA GLY A 4 5.95 -3.04 16.40
C GLY A 4 6.89 -4.09 15.82
N LEU A 5 7.22 -5.14 16.59
CA LEU A 5 7.99 -6.28 16.10
C LEU A 5 7.21 -7.10 15.07
N LEU A 6 5.89 -7.25 15.24
CA LEU A 6 5.01 -7.97 14.32
C LEU A 6 4.94 -7.24 12.97
N VAL A 7 4.66 -5.94 12.99
CA VAL A 7 4.66 -5.08 11.78
C VAL A 7 6.02 -5.11 11.10
N LEU A 8 7.12 -4.96 11.86
CA LEU A 8 8.47 -5.03 11.31
C LEU A 8 8.79 -6.43 10.74
N SER A 9 8.30 -7.50 11.36
CA SER A 9 8.52 -8.87 10.90
C SER A 9 7.72 -9.22 9.65
N VAL A 10 6.51 -8.67 9.49
CA VAL A 10 5.71 -8.80 8.25
C VAL A 10 6.41 -8.05 7.10
N LEU A 11 6.93 -6.84 7.37
CA LEU A 11 7.69 -6.06 6.40
C LEU A 11 9.00 -6.76 5.97
N PHE A 12 9.70 -7.44 6.88
CA PHE A 12 10.92 -8.20 6.58
C PHE A 12 10.66 -9.60 5.97
N ALA A 13 9.55 -10.25 6.29
CA ALA A 13 9.20 -11.55 5.71
C ALA A 13 8.69 -11.42 4.27
N ALA A 14 8.05 -10.29 3.93
CA ALA A 14 7.70 -9.96 2.55
C ALA A 14 8.95 -9.85 1.66
N SER A 15 10.07 -9.32 2.16
CA SER A 15 11.21 -8.92 1.32
C SER A 15 12.07 -10.04 0.71
N SER A 16 11.94 -11.30 1.15
CA SER A 16 12.79 -12.40 0.63
C SER A 16 12.04 -13.41 -0.26
N ALA A 17 10.71 -13.44 -0.20
CA ALA A 17 9.87 -14.33 -1.02
C ALA A 17 8.95 -13.57 -1.99
N TYR A 18 8.66 -12.29 -1.72
CA TYR A 18 7.80 -11.43 -2.53
C TYR A 18 8.59 -10.15 -2.80
N ALA A 19 9.30 -10.11 -3.93
CA ALA A 19 9.94 -8.89 -4.41
C ALA A 19 8.84 -7.93 -4.87
N PHE A 20 8.12 -7.38 -3.90
CA PHE A 20 7.20 -6.30 -4.08
C PHE A 20 8.01 -5.15 -4.72
N GLU A 21 7.64 -4.70 -5.92
CA GLU A 21 8.24 -3.48 -6.49
C GLU A 21 7.78 -2.29 -5.65
N LEU A 22 8.50 -2.03 -4.56
CA LEU A 22 8.29 -0.90 -3.67
C LEU A 22 8.77 0.37 -4.38
N GLN A 23 7.92 0.87 -5.27
CA GLN A 23 8.16 2.10 -6.02
C GLN A 23 8.01 3.31 -5.11
N ALA A 24 8.71 4.40 -5.45
CA ALA A 24 8.57 5.67 -4.75
C ALA A 24 7.11 6.14 -4.80
N SER A 25 6.60 6.66 -3.69
CA SER A 25 5.20 7.05 -3.63
C SER A 25 4.89 8.15 -4.67
N PRO A 26 3.74 8.12 -5.38
CA PRO A 26 3.44 9.05 -6.47
C PRO A 26 3.51 10.53 -6.09
N TRP A 27 3.19 10.88 -4.84
CA TRP A 27 3.25 12.26 -4.32
C TRP A 27 4.66 12.86 -4.31
N LYS A 28 5.73 12.05 -4.48
CA LYS A 28 7.11 12.54 -4.57
C LYS A 28 7.36 13.41 -5.80
N ASN A 29 6.55 13.22 -6.85
CA ASN A 29 6.68 13.89 -8.14
C ASN A 29 6.15 15.34 -8.13
N GLU A 30 5.48 15.76 -7.06
CA GLU A 30 5.00 17.13 -6.91
C GLU A 30 6.15 18.16 -6.91
N ALA A 31 5.90 19.35 -7.44
CA ALA A 31 6.96 20.35 -7.69
C ALA A 31 7.45 21.02 -6.40
N THR A 32 6.52 21.43 -5.53
CA THR A 32 6.82 22.19 -4.31
C THR A 32 6.64 21.37 -3.04
N THR A 33 7.29 21.78 -1.95
CA THR A 33 7.12 21.15 -0.63
C THR A 33 5.66 21.17 -0.16
N GLY A 34 4.94 22.27 -0.41
CA GLY A 34 3.53 22.39 -0.03
C GLY A 34 2.64 21.40 -0.80
N GLU A 35 2.87 21.25 -2.11
CA GLU A 35 2.16 20.26 -2.94
C GLU A 35 2.47 18.84 -2.49
N LYS A 36 3.75 18.53 -2.18
CA LYS A 36 4.15 17.22 -1.61
C LYS A 36 3.42 16.90 -0.31
N VAL A 37 3.35 17.85 0.62
CA VAL A 37 2.62 17.65 1.90
C VAL A 37 1.15 17.37 1.63
N LYS A 38 0.49 18.18 0.79
CA LYS A 38 -0.92 18.00 0.45
C LYS A 38 -1.17 16.65 -0.22
N ALA A 39 -0.37 16.30 -1.24
CA ALA A 39 -0.49 15.05 -1.96
C ALA A 39 -0.21 13.84 -1.03
N LYS A 40 0.76 13.95 -0.11
CA LYS A 40 1.05 12.92 0.89
C LYS A 40 -0.09 12.74 1.91
N VAL A 41 -0.78 13.82 2.30
CA VAL A 41 -1.99 13.72 3.14
C VAL A 41 -3.10 12.99 2.38
N VAL A 42 -3.37 13.37 1.13
CA VAL A 42 -4.39 12.71 0.30
C VAL A 42 -4.06 11.23 0.11
N PHE A 43 -2.79 10.94 -0.21
CA PHE A 43 -2.28 9.58 -0.34
C PHE A 43 -2.45 8.78 0.96
N GLY A 44 -2.08 9.36 2.11
CA GLY A 44 -2.26 8.73 3.41
C GLY A 44 -3.73 8.44 3.72
N LEU A 45 -4.62 9.41 3.52
CA LEU A 45 -6.07 9.22 3.72
C LEU A 45 -6.63 8.12 2.82
N LYS A 46 -6.27 8.13 1.52
CA LYS A 46 -6.70 7.12 0.55
C LYS A 46 -6.36 5.72 1.07
N ASN A 47 -5.09 5.48 1.34
CA ASN A 47 -4.62 4.15 1.72
C ASN A 47 -5.07 3.74 3.12
N THR A 48 -5.20 4.66 4.09
CA THR A 48 -5.77 4.33 5.41
C THR A 48 -7.24 3.92 5.34
N LEU A 49 -8.05 4.59 4.52
CA LEU A 49 -9.48 4.35 4.47
C LEU A 49 -9.85 3.19 3.54
N LEU A 50 -9.05 2.98 2.48
CA LEU A 50 -9.36 2.04 1.41
C LEU A 50 -8.38 0.88 1.29
N GLY A 51 -7.21 0.91 1.93
CA GLY A 51 -6.21 -0.18 1.84
C GLY A 51 -6.78 -1.56 2.12
N TRP A 52 -7.70 -1.70 3.07
CA TRP A 52 -8.32 -2.98 3.37
C TRP A 52 -9.08 -3.63 2.19
N THR A 53 -9.45 -2.88 1.15
CA THR A 53 -10.15 -3.42 -0.02
C THR A 53 -9.29 -4.35 -0.85
N GLU A 54 -7.95 -4.30 -0.70
CA GLU A 54 -7.01 -5.21 -1.37
C GLU A 54 -7.26 -6.69 -1.07
N ILE A 55 -7.97 -7.02 0.02
CA ILE A 55 -8.42 -8.39 0.29
C ILE A 55 -9.33 -8.92 -0.84
N PHE A 56 -10.03 -8.03 -1.55
CA PHE A 56 -11.04 -8.37 -2.54
C PHE A 56 -10.64 -7.99 -3.97
N THR A 57 -9.98 -6.85 -4.18
CA THR A 57 -9.57 -6.37 -5.52
C THR A 57 -8.54 -7.31 -6.15
N GLU A 58 -7.55 -7.73 -5.36
CA GLU A 58 -6.45 -8.60 -5.82
C GLU A 58 -6.93 -9.98 -6.34
N PRO A 59 -7.72 -10.77 -5.58
CA PRO A 59 -8.33 -11.98 -6.14
C PRO A 59 -9.27 -11.70 -7.32
N TYR A 60 -9.96 -10.55 -7.32
CA TYR A 60 -10.90 -10.19 -8.37
C TYR A 60 -10.19 -9.92 -9.71
N GLU A 61 -9.00 -9.33 -9.68
CA GLU A 61 -8.18 -9.09 -10.88
C GLU A 61 -7.58 -10.40 -11.40
N ALA A 62 -7.05 -11.23 -10.51
CA ALA A 62 -6.45 -12.51 -10.87
C ALA A 62 -7.46 -13.56 -11.38
N ARG A 63 -8.76 -13.32 -11.28
CA ARG A 63 -9.80 -14.29 -11.68
C ARG A 63 -9.74 -14.69 -13.15
N GLN A 64 -9.24 -13.82 -14.04
CA GLN A 64 -9.12 -14.12 -15.47
C GLN A 64 -7.96 -15.07 -15.79
N GLY A 65 -6.99 -15.19 -14.88
CA GLY A 65 -5.84 -16.09 -14.97
C GLY A 65 -6.13 -17.55 -14.62
N GLY A 66 -7.37 -17.86 -14.22
CA GLY A 66 -7.78 -19.18 -13.78
C GLY A 66 -7.48 -19.46 -12.30
N ALA A 67 -7.79 -20.67 -11.85
CA ALA A 67 -7.81 -21.01 -10.41
C ALA A 67 -6.44 -20.89 -9.72
N GLY A 68 -5.34 -21.12 -10.44
CA GLY A 68 -4.00 -21.01 -9.88
C GLY A 68 -3.63 -19.57 -9.52
N GLU A 69 -3.87 -18.63 -10.43
CA GLU A 69 -3.59 -17.20 -10.24
C GLU A 69 -4.51 -16.59 -9.18
N PHE A 70 -5.81 -16.93 -9.23
CA PHE A 70 -6.77 -16.53 -8.20
C PHE A 70 -6.32 -16.92 -6.78
N LEU A 71 -5.87 -18.16 -6.59
CA LEU A 71 -5.44 -18.64 -5.28
C LEU A 71 -4.13 -17.99 -4.81
N GLN A 72 -3.25 -17.61 -5.74
CA GLN A 72 -2.02 -16.88 -5.41
C GLN A 72 -2.27 -15.42 -5.04
N ALA A 73 -3.33 -14.80 -5.57
CA ALA A 73 -3.70 -13.42 -5.28
C ALA A 73 -4.33 -13.23 -3.88
N ILE A 74 -4.90 -14.27 -3.27
CA ILE A 74 -5.46 -14.20 -1.91
C ILE A 74 -4.42 -13.75 -0.86
N PRO A 75 -3.26 -14.43 -0.70
CA PRO A 75 -2.25 -13.99 0.26
C PRO A 75 -1.65 -12.63 -0.10
N VAL A 76 -1.55 -12.29 -1.40
CA VAL A 76 -1.09 -10.95 -1.85
C VAL A 76 -2.05 -9.88 -1.37
N GLY A 77 -3.36 -10.02 -1.63
CA GLY A 77 -4.37 -9.07 -1.20
C GLY A 77 -4.44 -8.86 0.32
N ILE A 78 -4.19 -9.89 1.12
CA ILE A 78 -4.10 -9.74 2.58
C ILE A 78 -2.87 -8.88 2.96
N ILE A 79 -1.71 -9.14 2.34
CA ILE A 79 -0.47 -8.41 2.63
C ILE A 79 -0.59 -6.95 2.17
N ASN A 80 -1.10 -6.71 0.97
CA ASN A 80 -1.33 -5.38 0.40
C ASN A 80 -2.33 -4.62 1.28
N ALA A 81 -3.42 -5.27 1.71
CA ALA A 81 -4.41 -4.64 2.57
C ALA A 81 -3.86 -4.12 3.90
N VAL A 82 -3.06 -4.93 4.57
CA VAL A 82 -2.41 -4.52 5.83
C VAL A 82 -1.37 -3.43 5.56
N SER A 83 -0.55 -3.61 4.53
CA SER A 83 0.55 -2.70 4.21
C SER A 83 0.05 -1.33 3.80
N ASP A 84 -0.98 -1.25 2.97
CA ASP A 84 -1.58 0.00 2.51
C ASP A 84 -2.32 0.72 3.63
N THR A 85 -3.09 -0.02 4.44
CA THR A 85 -3.81 0.58 5.57
C THR A 85 -2.84 1.19 6.58
N VAL A 86 -1.83 0.41 7.01
CA VAL A 86 -0.83 0.85 7.99
C VAL A 86 0.10 1.90 7.40
N GLY A 87 0.56 1.69 6.17
CA GLY A 87 1.44 2.60 5.47
C GLY A 87 0.76 3.95 5.16
N GLY A 88 -0.52 3.95 4.80
CA GLY A 88 -1.35 5.14 4.69
C GLY A 88 -1.40 5.94 5.99
N LEU A 89 -1.54 5.25 7.13
CA LEU A 89 -1.55 5.90 8.44
C LEU A 89 -0.17 6.51 8.74
N LEU A 90 0.90 5.81 8.41
CA LEU A 90 2.25 6.34 8.57
C LEU A 90 2.52 7.54 7.64
N HIS A 91 1.96 7.57 6.42
CA HIS A 91 1.99 8.74 5.54
C HIS A 91 1.26 9.93 6.15
N LEU A 92 0.11 9.73 6.81
CA LEU A 92 -0.60 10.79 7.53
C LEU A 92 0.24 11.35 8.69
N VAL A 93 0.81 10.47 9.53
CA VAL A 93 1.65 10.86 10.68
C VAL A 93 2.91 11.60 10.21
N THR A 94 3.50 11.17 9.11
CA THR A 94 4.74 11.76 8.57
C THR A 94 4.47 12.83 7.52
N SER A 95 3.21 13.22 7.28
CA SER A 95 2.83 14.16 6.22
C SER A 95 3.47 15.55 6.35
N PRO A 96 3.73 16.12 7.55
CA PRO A 96 4.45 17.39 7.66
C PRO A 96 5.92 17.30 7.20
N CYS A 97 6.47 16.09 7.07
CA CYS A 97 7.84 15.83 6.63
C CYS A 97 7.84 15.01 5.32
N PRO A 98 7.81 15.68 4.14
CA PRO A 98 7.78 15.00 2.83
C PRO A 98 9.14 14.38 2.43
N ALA A 99 10.17 14.53 3.26
CA ALA A 99 11.43 13.81 3.09
C ALA A 99 11.30 12.31 3.38
N ILE A 100 10.40 11.93 4.29
CA ILE A 100 10.14 10.55 4.66
C ILE A 100 9.19 9.95 3.63
N ASP A 101 9.62 8.90 2.94
CA ASP A 101 8.77 8.09 2.08
C ASP A 101 8.65 6.69 2.66
N ILE A 102 7.44 6.13 2.55
CA ILE A 102 7.09 4.78 3.00
C ILE A 102 6.46 4.12 1.78
N PRO A 103 7.28 3.49 0.91
CA PRO A 103 6.79 2.82 -0.27
C PRO A 103 5.68 1.84 0.10
N LEU A 104 4.56 1.94 -0.59
CA LEU A 104 3.43 1.02 -0.43
C LEU A 104 3.45 0.00 -1.57
N PRO A 105 2.90 -1.19 -1.32
CA PRO A 105 2.54 -2.11 -2.36
C PRO A 105 1.84 -1.46 -3.56
N GLU A 106 2.31 -1.70 -4.78
CA GLU A 106 1.78 -1.28 -6.09
C GLU A 106 1.59 0.25 -6.19
N GLY A 107 2.29 1.00 -5.35
CA GLY A 107 2.08 2.44 -5.23
C GLY A 107 0.85 2.83 -4.42
N GLY A 108 0.19 1.86 -3.77
CA GLY A 108 -0.92 1.94 -2.82
C GLY A 108 -2.29 2.04 -3.50
N THR A 109 -3.28 1.36 -2.95
CA THR A 109 -4.72 1.29 -3.33
C THR A 109 -5.18 2.15 -4.51
N ASP A 110 -5.58 1.52 -5.62
CA ASP A 110 -6.24 2.23 -6.72
C ASP A 110 -7.76 2.30 -6.49
N ILE A 111 -8.31 3.51 -6.62
CA ILE A 111 -9.75 3.77 -6.48
C ILE A 111 -10.51 3.55 -7.78
N ALA A 112 -9.83 3.57 -8.93
CA ALA A 112 -10.46 3.34 -10.23
C ALA A 112 -11.04 1.92 -10.31
N GLU A 113 -10.36 0.96 -9.70
CA GLU A 113 -10.73 -0.46 -9.68
C GLU A 113 -11.88 -0.75 -8.70
N ILE A 114 -11.95 0.01 -7.60
CA ILE A 114 -13.08 -0.09 -6.65
C ILE A 114 -14.41 0.37 -7.30
N LEU A 115 -14.35 1.28 -8.29
CA LEU A 115 -15.51 1.91 -8.91
C LEU A 115 -15.89 1.33 -10.29
N SER A 116 -15.10 0.41 -10.83
CA SER A 116 -15.32 -0.24 -12.15
C SER A 116 -16.10 -1.54 -12.05
#